data_AF-A0A2E8YQZ8-F1
#
_entry.id   AF-A0A2E8YQZ8-F1
#
_cell.length_a   1.000
_cell.length_b   1.000
_cell.length_c   1.000
_cell.angle_alpha   90.00
_cell.angle_beta   90.00
_cell.angle_gamma   90.00
#
_symmetry.space_group_name_H-M   'P 1'
#
loop_
_entity.id
_entity.type
_entity.pdbx_description
1 polymer ?
#
loop_
_entity_poly.entity_id
_entity_poly.type
_entity_poly.pdbx_seq_one_letter_code
_entity_poly.pdbx_strand_id
1 'polypeptide(L)'
;MWCCWNLSNSAGAIAVKEEGFYSANEFDLIPLLNLEGEIMELGRSCVDPAHRTISMMQLLWRAVAVYVQHYQIKVLCGCASLNGIEPVNFKLPLSYLYHHHLAPKEKRSTAIAVRFVKLNWVRVEDIEPRTA
;
A
#
# COMPACT_ATOMS: atom_id res chain seq x y z
N MET A 1 10.14 4.25 11.94
CA MET A 1 9.59 4.26 10.57
C MET A 1 8.93 5.62 10.38
N TRP A 2 9.27 6.32 9.31
CA TRP A 2 8.96 7.74 9.07
C TRP A 2 7.88 7.93 8.04
N CYS A 3 7.12 8.98 8.24
CA CYS A 3 5.74 8.92 7.87
C CYS A 3 5.01 10.26 7.96
N CYS A 4 3.88 10.37 7.27
CA CYS A 4 2.90 11.44 7.42
C CYS A 4 1.55 11.03 6.79
N TRP A 5 0.43 11.27 7.49
CA TRP A 5 -0.90 10.99 6.94
C TRP A 5 -1.17 11.97 5.79
N ASN A 6 -1.57 11.45 4.62
CA ASN A 6 -2.34 12.22 3.67
C ASN A 6 -3.77 11.68 3.72
N LEU A 7 -4.68 12.41 4.38
CA LEU A 7 -6.10 12.06 4.40
C LEU A 7 -6.77 12.66 3.15
N SER A 8 -6.47 12.08 1.99
CA SER A 8 -7.18 12.37 0.75
C SER A 8 -8.57 11.74 0.82
N ASN A 9 -9.52 12.51 1.36
CA ASN A 9 -10.91 12.11 1.43
C ASN A 9 -11.52 12.12 0.02
N SER A 10 -11.64 10.95 -0.62
CA SER A 10 -12.52 10.83 -1.77
C SER A 10 -13.97 10.86 -1.27
N ALA A 11 -14.67 11.93 -1.65
CA ALA A 11 -15.65 11.75 -2.70
C ALA A 11 -14.96 12.14 -4.01
N GLY A 12 -15.35 11.54 -5.15
CA GLY A 12 -14.67 11.65 -6.45
C GLY A 12 -14.52 13.06 -7.09
N ALA A 13 -14.71 14.14 -6.34
CA ALA A 13 -14.62 15.54 -6.81
C ALA A 13 -13.35 16.29 -6.36
N ILE A 14 -12.61 15.85 -5.33
CA ILE A 14 -11.52 16.65 -4.71
C ILE A 14 -10.11 16.21 -5.14
N ALA A 15 -9.92 14.98 -5.64
CA ALA A 15 -8.64 14.55 -6.25
C ALA A 15 -8.22 15.42 -7.46
N VAL A 16 -9.13 16.25 -7.99
CA VAL A 16 -8.89 17.20 -9.08
C VAL A 16 -8.34 18.55 -8.59
N LYS A 17 -8.33 18.83 -7.27
CA LYS A 17 -7.98 20.15 -6.74
C LYS A 17 -6.57 20.31 -6.16
N GLU A 18 -6.02 19.29 -5.49
CA GLU A 18 -4.64 19.34 -4.96
C GLU A 18 -3.95 17.97 -5.15
N GLU A 19 -3.08 17.90 -6.17
CA GLU A 19 -2.08 16.86 -6.51
C GLU A 19 -2.47 15.37 -6.64
N GLY A 20 -3.64 14.94 -6.17
CA GLY A 20 -4.15 13.57 -6.32
C GLY A 20 -3.51 12.54 -5.36
N PHE A 21 -3.63 11.25 -5.69
CA PHE A 21 -3.03 10.18 -4.89
C PHE A 21 -1.52 10.11 -5.10
N TYR A 22 -0.74 10.00 -4.03
CA TYR A 22 0.72 9.87 -4.10
C TYR A 22 1.12 8.68 -4.97
N SER A 23 0.43 7.54 -4.77
CA SER A 23 0.70 6.30 -5.50
C SER A 23 0.45 6.41 -7.01
N ALA A 24 -0.26 7.43 -7.51
CA ALA A 24 -0.44 7.64 -8.95
C ALA A 24 0.87 8.06 -9.67
N ASN A 25 1.84 8.59 -8.92
CA ASN A 25 3.19 8.92 -9.43
C ASN A 25 4.15 7.70 -9.46
N GLU A 26 3.70 6.56 -8.94
CA GLU A 26 4.49 5.32 -8.84
C GLU A 26 3.82 4.12 -9.52
N PHE A 27 2.49 4.08 -9.56
CA PHE A 27 1.68 2.96 -10.04
C PHE A 27 0.52 3.45 -10.93
N ASP A 28 0.15 2.63 -11.91
CA ASP A 28 -1.15 2.72 -12.55
C ASP A 28 -2.24 2.32 -11.54
N LEU A 29 -3.06 3.30 -11.17
CA LEU A 29 -4.19 3.15 -10.25
C LEU A 29 -5.53 2.95 -10.98
N ILE A 30 -5.60 2.97 -12.31
CA ILE A 30 -6.86 2.82 -13.07
C ILE A 30 -7.68 1.59 -12.61
N PRO A 31 -7.10 0.40 -12.36
CA PRO A 31 -7.86 -0.75 -11.86
C PRO A 31 -8.48 -0.56 -10.46
N LEU A 32 -7.92 0.33 -9.64
CA LEU A 32 -8.49 0.71 -8.34
C LEU A 32 -9.54 1.80 -8.49
N LEU A 33 -9.26 2.85 -9.27
CA LEU A 33 -10.15 4.00 -9.48
C LEU A 33 -11.46 3.64 -10.20
N ASN A 34 -11.48 2.53 -10.94
CA ASN A 34 -12.67 1.98 -11.58
C ASN A 34 -13.57 1.15 -10.63
N LEU A 35 -13.21 0.99 -9.35
CA LEU A 35 -14.02 0.28 -8.37
C LEU A 35 -15.13 1.17 -7.81
N GLU A 36 -16.29 0.58 -7.54
CA GLU A 36 -17.41 1.29 -6.92
C GLU A 36 -17.17 1.58 -5.43
N GLY A 37 -17.48 2.81 -5.03
CA GLY A 37 -17.38 3.29 -3.65
C GLY A 37 -16.06 3.98 -3.34
N GLU A 38 -15.93 4.50 -2.12
CA GLU A 38 -14.81 5.38 -1.76
C GLU A 38 -13.50 4.64 -1.49
N ILE A 39 -12.40 5.29 -1.86
CA ILE A 39 -11.04 4.74 -1.84
C ILE A 39 -10.16 5.67 -1.02
N MET A 40 -9.52 5.13 0.02
CA MET A 40 -8.62 5.90 0.88
C MET A 40 -7.18 5.41 0.73
N GLU A 41 -6.29 6.34 0.37
CA GLU A 41 -4.85 6.06 0.40
C GLU A 41 -4.34 6.15 1.84
N LEU A 42 -3.90 5.01 2.37
CA LEU A 42 -3.07 4.96 3.56
C LEU A 42 -1.66 5.42 3.20
N GLY A 43 -1.45 6.72 3.41
CA GLY A 43 -0.12 7.28 3.58
C GLY A 43 0.59 6.68 4.80
N ARG A 44 1.75 7.24 5.12
CA ARG A 44 2.65 6.70 6.14
C ARG A 44 2.21 7.23 7.54
N SER A 45 2.28 6.49 8.66
CA SER A 45 1.96 7.05 10.02
C SER A 45 3.13 7.04 11.04
N CYS A 46 3.56 8.21 11.52
CA CYS A 46 4.82 8.40 12.27
C CYS A 46 4.63 8.15 13.76
N VAL A 47 5.56 7.42 14.39
CA VAL A 47 5.61 7.30 15.85
C VAL A 47 7.02 7.62 16.33
N ASP A 48 7.10 8.58 17.25
CA ASP A 48 8.32 8.95 17.98
C ASP A 48 8.95 7.70 18.62
N PRO A 49 10.29 7.52 18.56
CA PRO A 49 10.95 6.34 19.11
C PRO A 49 10.56 5.96 20.54
N ALA A 50 10.36 6.95 21.44
CA ALA A 50 9.99 6.70 22.84
C ALA A 50 8.55 6.18 23.00
N HIS A 51 7.70 6.35 21.97
CA HIS A 51 6.28 6.00 22.00
C HIS A 51 5.93 4.79 21.11
N ARG A 52 6.92 4.09 20.54
CA ARG A 52 6.74 2.90 19.67
C ARG A 52 6.31 1.65 20.45
N THR A 53 5.07 1.68 20.94
CA THR A 53 4.43 0.61 21.70
C THR A 53 3.35 -0.09 20.86
N ILE A 54 3.01 -1.33 21.24
CA ILE A 54 1.89 -2.08 20.65
C ILE A 54 0.58 -1.27 20.77
N SER A 55 0.36 -0.65 21.93
CA SER A 55 -0.81 0.20 22.20
C SER A 55 -0.92 1.39 21.25
N MET A 56 0.20 2.02 20.87
CA MET A 56 0.21 3.10 19.88
C MET A 56 -0.17 2.59 18.48
N MET A 57 0.31 1.42 18.08
CA MET A 57 -0.09 0.79 16.81
C MET A 57 -1.59 0.44 16.80
N GLN A 58 -2.11 -0.11 17.91
CA GLN A 58 -3.56 -0.38 18.06
C GLN A 58 -4.40 0.90 18.01
N LEU A 59 -3.92 2.01 18.58
CA LEU A 59 -4.59 3.31 18.51
C LEU A 59 -4.67 3.85 17.07
N LEU A 60 -3.58 3.74 16.30
CA LEU A 60 -3.56 4.12 14.89
C LEU A 60 -4.57 3.29 14.07
N TRP A 61 -4.55 1.95 14.21
CA TRP A 61 -5.51 1.10 13.51
C TRP A 61 -6.96 1.34 13.93
N ARG A 62 -7.21 1.66 15.21
CA ARG A 62 -8.56 2.06 15.67
C ARG A 62 -9.02 3.36 15.01
N ALA A 63 -8.13 4.35 14.85
CA ALA A 63 -8.45 5.59 14.14
C ALA A 63 -8.78 5.32 12.66
N VAL A 64 -7.99 4.49 11.96
CA VAL A 64 -8.28 4.03 10.59
C VAL A 64 -9.66 3.37 10.52
N ALA A 65 -9.96 2.42 11.43
CA ALA A 65 -11.23 1.70 11.42
C ALA A 65 -12.45 2.61 11.63
N VAL A 66 -12.36 3.58 12.55
CA VAL A 66 -13.42 4.59 12.77
C VAL A 66 -13.61 5.45 11.52
N TYR A 67 -12.53 5.87 10.85
CA TYR A 67 -12.60 6.67 9.63
C TYR A 67 -13.24 5.87 8.47
N VAL A 68 -12.81 4.63 8.26
CA VAL A 68 -13.39 3.70 7.27
C VAL A 68 -14.89 3.51 7.50
N GLN A 69 -15.31 3.32 8.75
CA GLN A 69 -16.72 3.17 9.10
C GLN A 69 -17.52 4.47 8.89
N HIS A 70 -16.95 5.62 9.23
CA HIS A 70 -17.64 6.91 9.09
C HIS A 70 -17.85 7.31 7.62
N TYR A 71 -16.81 7.20 6.79
CA TYR A 71 -16.84 7.57 5.36
C TYR A 71 -17.22 6.41 4.43
N GLN A 72 -17.59 5.24 4.99
CA GLN A 72 -18.02 4.06 4.24
C GLN A 72 -17.01 3.55 3.19
N ILE A 73 -15.72 3.82 3.41
CA ILE A 73 -14.59 3.46 2.53
C ILE A 73 -14.64 1.97 2.19
N LYS A 74 -14.55 1.65 0.89
CA LYS A 74 -14.59 0.28 0.36
C LYS A 74 -13.22 -0.29 0.08
N VAL A 75 -12.23 0.57 -0.21
CA VAL A 75 -10.87 0.16 -0.55
C VAL A 75 -9.86 0.99 0.23
N LEU A 76 -8.92 0.31 0.88
CA LEU A 76 -7.68 0.89 1.39
C LEU A 76 -6.55 0.56 0.41
N CYS A 77 -5.84 1.57 -0.07
CA CYS A 77 -4.67 1.42 -0.93
C CYS A 77 -3.46 2.18 -0.34
N GLY A 78 -2.27 2.02 -0.91
CA GLY A 78 -1.07 2.76 -0.48
C GLY A 78 0.23 2.08 -0.90
N CYS A 79 1.33 2.82 -0.84
CA CYS A 79 2.67 2.31 -1.16
C CYS A 79 3.38 1.78 0.09
N ALA A 80 3.75 0.50 0.09
CA ALA A 80 4.57 -0.13 1.11
C ALA A 80 6.07 -0.07 0.74
N SER A 81 6.94 0.03 1.73
CA SER A 81 8.40 0.09 1.52
C SER A 81 9.15 -0.95 2.36
N LEU A 82 10.25 -1.44 1.80
CA LEU A 82 11.23 -2.30 2.48
C LEU A 82 12.44 -1.46 2.91
N ASN A 83 13.20 -1.93 3.89
CA ASN A 83 14.38 -1.21 4.41
C ASN A 83 15.60 -1.38 3.48
N GLY A 84 15.58 -0.70 2.34
CA GLY A 84 16.66 -0.68 1.36
C GLY A 84 16.17 -0.21 -0.01
N ILE A 85 17.10 0.14 -0.90
CA ILE A 85 16.79 0.65 -2.25
C ILE A 85 17.10 -0.35 -3.36
N GLU A 86 17.92 -1.37 -3.08
CA GLU A 86 18.39 -2.36 -4.05
C GLU A 86 17.41 -3.54 -4.13
N PRO A 87 16.60 -3.68 -5.21
CA PRO A 87 15.58 -4.72 -5.26
C PRO A 87 16.19 -6.12 -5.22
N VAL A 88 17.43 -6.27 -5.72
CA VAL A 88 18.21 -7.52 -5.75
C VAL A 88 18.39 -8.17 -4.38
N ASN A 89 18.32 -7.39 -3.29
CA ASN A 89 18.43 -7.88 -1.92
C ASN A 89 17.11 -8.44 -1.37
N PHE A 90 15.99 -8.22 -2.06
CA PHE A 90 14.65 -8.60 -1.62
C PHE A 90 14.02 -9.71 -2.49
N LYS A 91 14.84 -10.55 -3.15
CA LYS A 91 14.36 -11.57 -4.10
C LYS A 91 13.28 -12.48 -3.53
N LEU A 92 13.55 -13.01 -2.34
CA LEU A 92 12.69 -13.97 -1.65
C LEU A 92 11.37 -13.33 -1.20
N PRO A 93 11.36 -12.25 -0.38
CA PRO A 93 10.10 -11.62 0.05
C PRO A 93 9.28 -11.07 -1.11
N LEU A 94 9.89 -10.46 -2.14
CA LEU A 94 9.15 -9.97 -3.31
C LEU A 94 8.54 -11.10 -4.14
N SER A 95 9.26 -12.23 -4.28
CA SER A 95 8.71 -13.41 -4.97
C SER A 95 7.58 -14.04 -4.16
N TYR A 96 7.72 -14.14 -2.82
CA TYR A 96 6.68 -14.63 -1.92
C TYR A 96 5.40 -13.79 -2.00
N LEU A 97 5.52 -12.45 -1.94
CA LEU A 97 4.38 -11.55 -2.11
C LEU A 97 3.72 -11.71 -3.50
N TYR A 98 4.53 -11.87 -4.56
CA TYR A 98 4.01 -12.09 -5.92
C TYR A 98 3.23 -13.41 -6.05
N HIS A 99 3.69 -14.51 -5.45
CA HIS A 99 3.03 -15.80 -5.61
C HIS A 99 1.83 -15.99 -4.66
N HIS A 100 1.85 -15.38 -3.47
CA HIS A 100 0.86 -15.66 -2.42
C HIS A 100 -0.09 -14.50 -2.08
N HIS A 101 0.26 -13.23 -2.40
CA HIS A 101 -0.44 -12.05 -1.88
C HIS A 101 -0.87 -11.02 -2.94
N LEU A 102 -0.93 -11.41 -4.23
CA LEU A 102 -1.51 -10.55 -5.27
C LEU A 102 -3.03 -10.40 -5.07
N ALA A 103 -3.53 -9.18 -5.21
CA ALA A 103 -4.96 -8.86 -5.29
C ALA A 103 -5.68 -9.66 -6.42
N PRO A 104 -7.03 -9.70 -6.45
CA PRO A 104 -7.77 -10.13 -7.64
C PRO A 104 -7.34 -9.35 -8.88
N LYS A 105 -7.33 -9.98 -10.08
CA LYS A 105 -6.72 -9.40 -11.30
C LYS A 105 -7.27 -8.02 -11.64
N GLU A 106 -8.57 -7.84 -11.40
CA GLU A 106 -9.37 -6.67 -11.68
C GLU A 106 -9.00 -5.48 -10.78
N LYS A 107 -8.27 -5.72 -9.69
CA LYS A 107 -7.89 -4.75 -8.65
C LYS A 107 -6.37 -4.56 -8.53
N ARG A 108 -5.58 -5.16 -9.42
CA ARG A 108 -4.11 -5.06 -9.39
C ARG A 108 -3.65 -3.74 -10.00
N SER A 109 -3.20 -2.81 -9.16
CA SER A 109 -2.31 -1.75 -9.63
C SER A 109 -0.98 -2.36 -10.11
N THR A 110 -0.32 -1.70 -11.06
CA THR A 110 1.00 -2.10 -11.56
C THR A 110 1.95 -0.91 -11.53
N ALA A 111 3.24 -1.13 -11.27
CA ALA A 111 4.22 -0.04 -11.27
C ALA A 111 4.31 0.58 -12.67
N ILE A 112 4.42 1.90 -12.76
CA ILE A 112 4.60 2.60 -14.05
C ILE A 112 5.88 2.10 -14.74
N ALA A 113 5.90 2.11 -16.08
CA ALA A 113 6.96 1.45 -16.87
C ALA A 113 8.39 1.83 -16.46
N VAL A 114 8.65 3.10 -16.11
CA VAL A 114 9.97 3.61 -15.68
C VAL A 114 10.37 3.18 -14.26
N ARG A 115 9.43 2.69 -13.44
CA ARG A 115 9.65 2.16 -12.08
C ARG A 115 9.43 0.65 -11.97
N PHE A 116 9.09 -0.03 -13.07
CA PHE A 116 8.74 -1.44 -13.05
C PHE A 116 9.96 -2.31 -12.72
N VAL A 117 9.82 -3.17 -11.71
CA VAL A 117 10.80 -4.20 -11.35
C VAL A 117 10.10 -5.56 -11.33
N LYS A 118 10.73 -6.57 -11.94
CA LYS A 118 10.26 -7.95 -11.89
C LYS A 118 10.32 -8.47 -10.45
N LEU A 119 9.17 -8.89 -9.89
CA LEU A 119 9.07 -9.37 -8.50
C LEU A 119 9.25 -10.90 -8.38
N ASN A 120 8.90 -11.67 -9.41
CA ASN A 120 8.93 -13.13 -9.43
C ASN A 120 10.27 -13.70 -9.88
N TRP A 121 11.32 -13.49 -9.08
CA TRP A 121 12.66 -14.01 -9.37
C TRP A 121 12.88 -15.45 -8.91
N VAL A 122 12.22 -15.85 -7.82
CA VAL A 122 12.23 -17.23 -7.28
C VAL A 122 10.96 -17.93 -7.77
N ARG A 123 11.06 -19.23 -8.10
CA ARG A 123 9.89 -20.04 -8.49
C ARG A 123 9.08 -20.37 -7.23
N VAL A 124 7.78 -20.65 -7.36
CA VAL A 124 6.91 -20.86 -6.18
C VAL A 124 7.29 -22.12 -5.39
N GLU A 125 7.78 -23.13 -6.08
CA GLU A 125 8.29 -24.38 -5.50
C GLU A 125 9.61 -24.24 -4.74
N ASP A 126 10.38 -23.17 -5.00
CA ASP A 126 11.68 -22.91 -4.36
C ASP A 126 11.56 -21.97 -3.13
N ILE A 127 10.33 -21.61 -2.72
CA ILE A 127 10.07 -20.68 -1.61
C ILE A 127 9.62 -21.45 -0.37
N GLU A 128 10.43 -21.38 0.68
CA GLU A 128 10.06 -21.85 2.03
C GLU A 128 9.31 -20.73 2.79
N PRO A 129 8.00 -20.85 3.09
CA PRO A 129 7.21 -19.75 3.66
C PRO A 129 7.60 -19.30 5.08
N ARG A 130 8.52 -20.01 5.76
CA ARG A 130 9.01 -19.68 7.11
C ARG A 130 10.29 -18.85 7.09
N THR A 131 10.97 -18.76 5.95
CA THR A 131 12.25 -18.05 5.77
C THR A 131 12.14 -16.89 4.77
N ALA A 132 10.93 -16.66 4.23
CA ALA A 132 10.60 -15.61 3.26
C ALA A 132 10.13 -14.29 3.89
#